data_AF-A0A8J7BNP5-F1
#
_entry.id   AF-A0A8J7BNP5-F1
#
_cell.length_a   1.000
_cell.length_b   1.000
_cell.length_c   1.000
_cell.angle_alpha   90.00
_cell.angle_beta   90.00
_cell.angle_gamma   90.00
#
_symmetry.space_group_name_H-M   'P 1'
#
loop_
_entity.id
_entity.type
_entity.pdbx_description
1 polymer ?
#
loop_
_entity_poly.entity_id
_entity_poly.type
_entity_poly.pdbx_seq_one_letter_code
_entity_poly.pdbx_strand_id
1 'polypeptide(L)'
;MEDQSRTRPVSVGLIAGLSALIMAAGGGAAWLAWQSSQPDFASRVPNATNSTDFSTTKPPQTQAAQPAQEEVARPYWLQDTGKGLETVPNQTALQTDLQPEAALKAAFAELLTGPKGKDTAIATTLPQGTKLRSLTVEPDGIHIDFSEEFTQGGGSASMTGRVAQVLYTATSLQPDAKVWLSVNGELLETLGGEGLLLDQPFTRQSFARDFPL
;
A
#
# COMPACT_ATOMS: atom_id res chain seq x y z
N MET A 1 -50.27 -23.08 -49.62
CA MET A 1 -49.22 -22.83 -50.62
C MET A 1 -47.96 -22.51 -49.86
N GLU A 2 -47.45 -23.60 -49.29
CA GLU A 2 -46.12 -23.80 -48.74
C GLU A 2 -45.02 -23.28 -49.69
N ASP A 3 -43.90 -22.84 -49.12
CA ASP A 3 -42.65 -23.57 -49.34
C ASP A 3 -41.68 -23.34 -48.17
N GLN A 4 -41.26 -24.44 -47.55
CA GLN A 4 -40.15 -24.53 -46.61
C GLN A 4 -38.91 -24.97 -47.40
N SER A 5 -37.77 -24.29 -47.26
CA SER A 5 -36.49 -24.87 -47.69
C SER A 5 -35.42 -24.78 -46.61
N ARG A 6 -35.00 -25.99 -46.20
CA ARG A 6 -33.98 -26.45 -45.26
C ARG A 6 -32.54 -25.95 -45.48
N THR A 7 -31.87 -25.72 -44.35
CA THR A 7 -30.50 -26.12 -43.90
C THR A 7 -29.38 -26.45 -44.90
N ARG A 8 -28.17 -25.94 -44.61
CA ARG A 8 -26.93 -26.73 -44.37
C ARG A 8 -25.72 -25.86 -43.90
N PRO A 9 -24.90 -26.34 -42.94
CA PRO A 9 -23.60 -25.76 -42.56
C PRO A 9 -22.42 -26.45 -43.26
N VAL A 10 -21.30 -25.73 -43.46
CA VAL A 10 -20.06 -26.16 -44.14
C VAL A 10 -18.91 -25.36 -43.50
N SER A 11 -17.70 -25.82 -43.18
CA SER A 11 -17.08 -27.13 -42.95
C SER A 11 -15.71 -26.87 -42.31
N VAL A 12 -15.26 -27.75 -41.41
CA VAL A 12 -13.91 -27.78 -40.81
C VAL A 12 -12.85 -28.10 -41.87
N GLY A 13 -11.69 -27.44 -41.79
CA GLY A 13 -10.49 -27.74 -42.59
C GLY A 13 -9.21 -27.55 -41.77
N LEU A 14 -8.54 -28.68 -41.49
CA LEU A 14 -7.27 -28.85 -40.79
C LEU A 14 -6.13 -28.87 -41.82
N ILE A 15 -5.04 -28.10 -41.63
CA ILE A 15 -3.73 -28.38 -42.25
C ILE A 15 -2.59 -28.06 -41.29
N ALA A 16 -1.65 -29.00 -41.28
CA ALA A 16 -0.51 -29.19 -40.40
C ALA A 16 0.67 -28.23 -40.65
N GLY A 17 1.62 -28.28 -39.72
CA GLY A 17 2.79 -27.39 -39.65
C GLY A 17 3.89 -27.67 -40.65
N LEU A 18 4.92 -26.83 -40.59
CA LEU A 18 6.28 -27.15 -41.03
C LEU A 18 7.27 -26.35 -40.16
N SER A 19 8.04 -27.12 -39.39
CA SER A 19 9.22 -26.67 -38.67
C SER A 19 10.34 -26.39 -39.66
N ALA A 20 11.04 -25.26 -39.51
CA ALA A 20 12.31 -25.03 -40.18
C ALA A 20 13.31 -24.45 -39.18
N LEU A 21 14.22 -25.33 -38.73
CA LEU A 21 15.49 -25.00 -38.11
C LEU A 21 16.46 -24.54 -39.20
N ILE A 22 17.04 -23.34 -39.06
CA ILE A 22 18.31 -23.01 -39.73
C ILE A 22 19.26 -22.42 -38.68
N MET A 23 20.26 -23.22 -38.31
CA MET A 23 21.51 -22.75 -37.72
C MET A 23 22.31 -22.03 -38.80
N ALA A 24 22.83 -20.85 -38.48
CA ALA A 24 24.00 -20.29 -39.14
C ALA A 24 24.96 -19.80 -38.04
N ALA A 25 26.10 -20.49 -37.95
CA ALA A 25 27.18 -20.23 -37.04
C ALA A 25 28.23 -19.29 -37.66
N GLY A 26 28.87 -18.47 -36.81
CA GLY A 26 30.15 -17.80 -37.05
C GLY A 26 30.03 -16.29 -37.22
N GLY A 27 30.72 -15.43 -36.47
CA GLY A 27 31.70 -15.64 -35.40
C GLY A 27 32.45 -14.32 -35.11
N GLY A 28 32.97 -14.20 -33.88
CA GLY A 28 33.98 -13.20 -33.45
C GLY A 28 33.39 -11.88 -32.95
N ALA A 29 33.64 -11.41 -31.72
CA ALA A 29 34.71 -11.67 -30.76
C ALA A 29 34.17 -11.45 -29.32
N ALA A 30 34.50 -12.33 -28.38
CA ALA A 30 35.42 -12.09 -27.25
C ALA A 30 34.87 -11.14 -26.17
N TRP A 31 34.83 -11.44 -24.87
CA TRP A 31 35.74 -12.25 -24.07
C TRP A 31 35.06 -12.57 -22.72
N LEU A 32 35.27 -13.78 -22.23
CA LEU A 32 34.78 -14.36 -20.97
C LEU A 32 35.68 -13.98 -19.77
N ALA A 33 35.12 -14.08 -18.56
CA ALA A 33 35.73 -14.57 -17.29
C ALA A 33 35.12 -13.78 -16.10
N TRP A 34 34.68 -14.32 -14.97
CA TRP A 34 34.83 -15.59 -14.25
C TRP A 34 33.71 -15.61 -13.18
N GLN A 35 32.99 -16.68 -12.84
CA GLN A 35 33.35 -18.01 -12.30
C GLN A 35 34.05 -17.99 -10.93
N SER A 36 33.46 -18.76 -10.01
CA SER A 36 33.98 -19.30 -8.73
C SER A 36 34.09 -18.37 -7.51
N SER A 37 33.12 -18.54 -6.61
CA SER A 37 33.39 -18.48 -5.17
C SER A 37 33.75 -19.90 -4.70
N GLN A 38 35.01 -20.12 -4.33
CA GLN A 38 35.39 -21.17 -3.38
C GLN A 38 35.90 -20.48 -2.10
N PRO A 39 35.50 -20.96 -0.91
CA PRO A 39 36.22 -20.63 0.31
C PRO A 39 37.42 -21.59 0.45
N ASP A 40 38.56 -21.08 0.91
CA ASP A 40 39.33 -21.69 2.02
C ASP A 40 40.58 -20.87 2.39
N PHE A 41 40.95 -21.07 3.65
CA PHE A 41 41.80 -20.32 4.56
C PHE A 41 43.28 -20.20 4.17
N ALA A 42 43.90 -19.02 4.42
CA ALA A 42 45.12 -18.86 5.24
C ALA A 42 45.72 -17.42 5.15
N SER A 43 45.74 -16.75 6.30
CA SER A 43 46.83 -15.94 6.88
C SER A 43 47.68 -14.98 6.01
N ARG A 44 47.57 -13.66 6.28
CA ARG A 44 48.62 -12.74 6.84
C ARG A 44 48.35 -11.25 6.48
N VAL A 45 48.36 -10.40 7.49
CA VAL A 45 48.39 -8.90 7.50
C VAL A 45 49.78 -8.36 7.11
N PRO A 46 50.05 -7.03 7.03
CA PRO A 46 49.29 -5.83 6.60
C PRO A 46 50.08 -4.96 5.56
N ASN A 47 49.51 -3.91 4.97
CA ASN A 47 50.01 -2.51 5.01
C ASN A 47 49.22 -1.55 4.09
N ALA A 48 49.19 -0.28 4.49
CA ALA A 48 48.41 0.86 3.99
C ALA A 48 48.70 1.32 2.53
N THR A 49 47.76 2.09 1.93
CA THR A 49 47.88 3.55 1.68
C THR A 49 46.70 4.06 0.83
N ASN A 50 46.19 5.25 1.22
CA ASN A 50 45.20 6.12 0.59
C ASN A 50 45.28 6.27 -0.94
N SER A 51 44.15 6.56 -1.61
CA SER A 51 43.80 7.92 -2.09
C SER A 51 42.79 7.97 -3.27
N THR A 52 41.73 8.75 -3.03
CA THR A 52 41.04 9.75 -3.90
C THR A 52 40.29 9.37 -5.20
N ASP A 53 38.99 9.71 -5.16
CA ASP A 53 38.11 10.36 -6.15
C ASP A 53 38.05 9.88 -7.61
N PHE A 54 36.83 9.58 -8.08
CA PHE A 54 36.16 10.36 -9.14
C PHE A 54 34.63 10.22 -9.01
N SER A 55 33.97 11.32 -8.63
CA SER A 55 32.55 11.55 -8.87
C SER A 55 32.31 11.85 -10.36
N THR A 56 31.30 11.21 -10.98
CA THR A 56 30.50 11.80 -12.08
C THR A 56 29.13 11.10 -12.15
N THR A 57 28.19 11.67 -11.40
CA THR A 57 26.80 11.98 -11.77
C THR A 57 26.09 11.12 -12.83
N LYS A 58 25.18 10.25 -12.35
CA LYS A 58 23.96 9.86 -13.05
C LYS A 58 22.79 10.61 -12.39
N PRO A 59 21.85 11.23 -13.14
CA PRO A 59 20.75 12.00 -12.55
C PRO A 59 19.88 11.11 -11.65
N PRO A 60 19.32 11.64 -10.56
CA PRO A 60 18.40 10.89 -9.71
C PRO A 60 17.15 10.61 -10.51
N GLN A 61 16.99 9.37 -10.99
CA GLN A 61 15.67 8.87 -11.32
C GLN A 61 14.93 8.77 -9.99
N THR A 62 13.98 9.68 -9.82
CA THR A 62 12.89 9.57 -8.85
C THR A 62 12.23 8.20 -9.04
N GLN A 63 12.73 7.22 -8.31
CA GLN A 63 12.02 5.98 -8.07
C GLN A 63 10.77 6.37 -7.30
N ALA A 64 9.62 6.14 -7.91
CA ALA A 64 8.33 6.19 -7.23
C ALA A 64 8.47 5.42 -5.91
N ALA A 65 8.10 6.07 -4.81
CA ALA A 65 8.28 5.58 -3.45
C ALA A 65 7.67 4.18 -3.29
N GLN A 66 8.52 3.16 -3.42
CA GLN A 66 8.25 1.84 -2.87
C GLN A 66 8.34 2.02 -1.35
N PRO A 67 7.32 1.65 -0.56
CA PRO A 67 7.35 1.86 0.88
C PRO A 67 8.46 0.99 1.48
N ALA A 68 9.60 1.62 1.74
CA ALA A 68 10.58 1.11 2.69
C ALA A 68 9.83 0.89 4.01
N GLN A 69 10.00 -0.28 4.60
CA GLN A 69 9.31 -0.73 5.80
C GLN A 69 9.12 0.43 6.79
N GLU A 70 7.86 0.85 6.96
CA GLU A 70 7.50 1.97 7.82
C GLU A 70 7.66 1.53 9.28
N GLU A 71 8.87 1.65 9.83
CA GLU A 71 9.16 1.39 11.26
C GLU A 71 8.72 2.57 12.16
N VAL A 72 7.82 3.42 11.69
CA VAL A 72 7.37 4.59 12.45
C VAL A 72 5.88 4.81 12.27
N ALA A 73 5.18 5.10 13.37
CA ALA A 73 3.77 5.42 13.35
C ALA A 73 3.54 6.77 12.64
N ARG A 74 2.62 6.79 11.69
CA ARG A 74 2.32 7.98 10.86
C ARG A 74 0.82 8.20 10.73
N PRO A 75 0.32 9.44 10.88
CA PRO A 75 -1.01 9.78 10.42
C PRO A 75 -1.05 9.79 8.89
N TYR A 76 -2.16 9.31 8.33
CA TYR A 76 -2.42 9.30 6.90
C TYR A 76 -3.50 10.31 6.52
N TRP A 77 -3.20 11.15 5.53
CA TRP A 77 -4.10 12.14 4.95
C TRP A 77 -4.70 11.64 3.65
N LEU A 78 -5.73 12.34 3.17
CA LEU A 78 -6.27 12.14 1.83
C LEU A 78 -5.76 13.23 0.90
N GLN A 79 -5.36 12.85 -0.30
CA GLN A 79 -5.00 13.75 -1.37
C GLN A 79 -5.89 13.51 -2.59
N ASP A 80 -6.47 14.57 -3.15
CA ASP A 80 -7.19 14.50 -4.42
C ASP A 80 -6.19 14.55 -5.58
N THR A 81 -6.20 13.52 -6.42
CA THR A 81 -5.31 13.40 -7.59
C THR A 81 -5.96 13.88 -8.89
N GLY A 82 -7.21 14.33 -8.83
CA GLY A 82 -8.07 14.61 -9.98
C GLY A 82 -8.66 13.36 -10.65
N LYS A 83 -8.19 12.17 -10.27
CA LYS A 83 -8.71 10.86 -10.74
C LYS A 83 -9.42 10.07 -9.65
N GLY A 84 -9.16 10.42 -8.39
CA GLY A 84 -9.58 9.71 -7.20
C GLY A 84 -8.86 10.26 -5.97
N LEU A 85 -9.15 9.67 -4.82
CA LEU A 85 -8.48 9.97 -3.57
C LEU A 85 -7.28 9.01 -3.40
N GLU A 86 -6.22 9.49 -2.77
CA GLU A 86 -5.11 8.65 -2.35
C GLU A 86 -4.77 8.91 -0.89
N THR A 87 -4.42 7.85 -0.16
CA THR A 87 -3.90 7.98 1.20
C THR A 87 -2.41 8.29 1.16
N VAL A 88 -2.00 9.41 1.76
CA VAL A 88 -0.59 9.82 1.81
C VAL A 88 -0.11 9.93 3.26
N PRO A 89 1.07 9.36 3.59
CA PRO A 89 1.60 9.45 4.94
C PRO A 89 2.07 10.88 5.24
N ASN A 90 1.89 11.33 6.48
CA ASN A 90 2.55 12.54 6.93
C ASN A 90 4.08 12.35 6.90
N GLN A 91 4.78 13.34 6.35
CA GLN A 91 6.23 13.29 6.17
C GLN A 91 6.98 13.34 7.51
N THR A 92 6.41 14.02 8.50
CA THR A 92 6.94 14.06 9.86
C THR A 92 6.57 12.78 10.60
N ALA A 93 7.54 11.88 10.73
CA ALA A 93 7.39 10.68 11.54
C ALA A 93 7.32 11.06 13.03
N LEU A 94 6.49 10.36 13.80
CA LEU A 94 6.42 10.55 15.25
C LEU A 94 7.59 9.84 15.95
N GLN A 95 7.81 10.15 17.23
CA GLN A 95 8.92 9.63 18.02
C GLN A 95 9.05 8.10 17.89
N THR A 96 10.28 7.62 17.68
CA THR A 96 10.60 6.21 17.40
C THR A 96 10.77 5.34 18.64
N ASP A 97 10.90 5.95 19.84
CA ASP A 97 11.17 5.24 21.10
C ASP A 97 9.89 4.86 21.88
N LEU A 98 8.72 4.95 21.25
CA LEU A 98 7.45 4.62 21.86
C LEU A 98 7.11 3.14 21.66
N GLN A 99 6.47 2.54 22.67
CA GLN A 99 5.80 1.25 22.48
C GLN A 99 4.75 1.35 21.36
N PRO A 100 4.50 0.28 20.57
CA PRO A 100 3.65 0.35 19.38
C PRO A 100 2.29 1.01 19.61
N GLU A 101 1.59 0.64 20.69
CA GLU A 101 0.29 1.22 21.02
C GLU A 101 0.39 2.74 21.32
N ALA A 102 1.41 3.17 22.04
CA ALA A 102 1.63 4.58 22.35
C ALA A 102 2.00 5.39 21.09
N ALA A 103 2.79 4.81 20.19
CA ALA A 103 3.14 5.40 18.91
C ALA A 103 1.89 5.60 18.03
N LEU A 104 1.03 4.58 17.93
CA LEU A 104 -0.23 4.67 17.18
C LEU A 104 -1.20 5.67 17.80
N LYS A 105 -1.34 5.72 19.13
CA LYS A 105 -2.15 6.74 19.83
C LYS A 105 -1.68 8.16 19.50
N ALA A 106 -0.37 8.39 19.44
CA ALA A 106 0.18 9.68 19.02
C ALA A 106 -0.15 9.99 17.54
N ALA A 107 -0.09 9.00 16.65
CA ALA A 107 -0.47 9.15 15.24
C ALA A 107 -1.95 9.52 15.09
N PHE A 108 -2.83 8.86 15.85
CA PHE A 108 -4.26 9.20 15.84
C PHE A 108 -4.56 10.57 16.43
N ALA A 109 -3.82 11.02 17.45
CA ALA A 109 -3.99 12.36 17.99
C ALA A 109 -3.71 13.45 16.93
N GLU A 110 -2.67 13.24 16.11
CA GLU A 110 -2.38 14.10 14.96
C GLU A 110 -3.47 13.99 13.89
N LEU A 111 -3.87 12.77 13.51
CA LEU A 111 -4.93 12.53 12.50
C LEU A 111 -6.23 13.24 12.85
N LEU A 112 -6.66 13.17 14.12
CA LEU A 112 -7.89 13.78 14.62
C LEU A 112 -7.82 15.31 14.67
N THR A 113 -6.62 15.88 14.78
CA THR A 113 -6.41 17.33 14.70
C THR A 113 -6.47 17.82 13.26
N GLY A 114 -6.20 16.93 12.29
CA GLY A 114 -6.13 17.25 10.86
C GLY A 114 -4.76 17.78 10.43
N PRO A 115 -4.56 17.95 9.11
CA PRO A 115 -3.29 18.41 8.57
C PRO A 115 -2.95 19.82 9.07
N LYS A 116 -1.72 19.99 9.56
CA LYS A 116 -1.19 21.28 10.03
C LYS A 116 -0.54 22.03 8.87
N GLY A 117 -0.72 23.34 8.83
CA GLY A 117 -0.12 24.21 7.82
C GLY A 117 -1.10 24.64 6.73
N LYS A 118 -0.57 25.18 5.64
CA LYS A 118 -1.36 25.73 4.52
C LYS A 118 -1.36 24.82 3.29
N ASP A 119 -0.93 23.56 3.44
CA ASP A 119 -0.97 22.62 2.33
C ASP A 119 -2.42 22.24 2.05
N THR A 120 -2.97 22.82 0.98
CA THR A 120 -4.35 22.58 0.55
C THR A 120 -4.49 21.30 -0.28
N ALA A 121 -3.38 20.60 -0.58
CA ALA A 121 -3.41 19.36 -1.35
C ALA A 121 -3.82 18.14 -0.49
N ILE A 122 -3.72 18.25 0.84
CA ILE A 122 -4.08 17.18 1.77
C ILE A 122 -5.26 17.57 2.65
N ALA A 123 -6.10 16.60 2.98
CA ALA A 123 -7.30 16.78 3.76
C ALA A 123 -7.57 15.60 4.71
N THR A 124 -8.55 15.79 5.59
CA THR A 124 -9.14 14.72 6.41
C THR A 124 -10.65 14.68 6.23
N THR A 125 -11.21 13.48 6.27
CA THR A 125 -12.66 13.23 6.20
C THR A 125 -13.23 12.76 7.54
N LEU A 126 -12.41 12.76 8.59
CA LEU A 126 -12.87 12.51 9.95
C LEU A 126 -13.78 13.67 10.41
N PRO A 127 -14.99 13.39 10.91
CA PRO A 127 -15.90 14.43 11.38
C PRO A 127 -15.30 15.21 12.55
N GLN A 128 -15.56 16.51 12.58
CA GLN A 128 -15.14 17.35 13.69
C GLN A 128 -15.72 16.83 15.01
N GLY A 129 -14.89 16.79 16.05
CA GLY A 129 -15.31 16.32 17.37
C GLY A 129 -15.17 14.80 17.58
N THR A 130 -14.77 14.05 16.56
CA THR A 130 -14.39 12.63 16.71
C THR A 130 -13.31 12.48 17.78
N LYS A 131 -13.49 11.52 18.70
CA LYS A 131 -12.53 11.20 19.76
C LYS A 131 -12.11 9.75 19.65
N LEU A 132 -10.80 9.49 19.80
CA LEU A 132 -10.28 8.15 20.06
C LEU A 132 -10.61 7.78 21.51
N ARG A 133 -11.48 6.80 21.71
CA ARG A 133 -11.87 6.30 23.03
C ARG A 133 -10.90 5.21 23.52
N SER A 134 -10.51 4.29 22.64
CA SER A 134 -9.46 3.31 22.91
C SER A 134 -8.69 2.94 21.65
N LEU A 135 -7.45 2.48 21.86
CA LEU A 135 -6.63 1.81 20.86
C LEU A 135 -5.79 0.78 21.61
N THR A 136 -5.93 -0.49 21.25
CA THR A 136 -5.14 -1.60 21.79
C THR A 136 -4.49 -2.38 20.67
N VAL A 137 -3.25 -2.83 20.91
CA VAL A 137 -2.54 -3.73 20.01
C VAL A 137 -2.51 -5.11 20.66
N GLU A 138 -3.22 -6.04 20.03
CA GLU A 138 -3.47 -7.39 20.55
C GLU A 138 -2.87 -8.45 19.59
N PRO A 139 -2.76 -9.72 20.02
CA PRO A 139 -2.20 -10.77 19.17
C PRO A 139 -2.98 -11.03 17.87
N ASP A 140 -4.28 -10.71 17.82
CA ASP A 140 -5.12 -10.84 16.64
C ASP A 140 -5.12 -9.60 15.74
N GLY A 141 -4.75 -8.43 16.27
CA GLY A 141 -4.47 -7.19 15.55
C GLY A 141 -4.79 -5.95 16.37
N ILE A 142 -5.24 -4.89 15.69
CA ILE A 142 -5.41 -3.56 16.29
C ILE A 142 -6.91 -3.29 16.47
N HIS A 143 -7.32 -2.98 17.70
CA HIS A 143 -8.71 -2.66 18.03
C HIS A 143 -8.82 -1.18 18.36
N ILE A 144 -9.76 -0.50 17.70
CA ILE A 144 -9.92 0.95 17.77
C ILE A 144 -11.37 1.27 18.09
N ASP A 145 -11.60 2.05 19.15
CA ASP A 145 -12.92 2.57 19.49
C ASP A 145 -12.95 4.09 19.31
N PHE A 146 -13.92 4.58 18.54
CA PHE A 146 -14.19 6.01 18.41
C PHE A 146 -15.50 6.42 19.08
N SER A 147 -15.64 7.72 19.31
CA SER A 147 -16.92 8.32 19.70
C SER A 147 -17.92 8.37 18.54
N GLU A 148 -19.19 8.58 18.87
CA GLU A 148 -20.33 8.58 17.93
C GLU A 148 -20.13 9.52 16.73
N GLU A 149 -19.45 10.65 16.93
CA GLU A 149 -19.17 11.64 15.89
C GLU A 149 -18.46 11.02 14.68
N PHE A 150 -17.71 9.93 14.85
CA PHE A 150 -17.09 9.19 13.75
C PHE A 150 -18.10 8.72 12.70
N THR A 151 -19.37 8.54 13.06
CA THR A 151 -20.43 8.09 12.14
C THR A 151 -21.07 9.23 11.35
N GLN A 152 -20.77 10.48 11.69
CA GLN A 152 -21.45 11.65 11.14
C GLN A 152 -20.96 12.04 9.75
N GLY A 153 -21.79 12.76 9.00
CA GLY A 153 -21.50 13.12 7.62
C GLY A 153 -21.67 11.93 6.65
N GLY A 154 -21.64 12.23 5.36
CA GLY A 154 -21.95 11.24 4.33
C GLY A 154 -21.21 11.49 3.02
N GLY A 155 -21.69 10.81 1.98
CA GLY A 155 -21.02 10.73 0.69
C GLY A 155 -20.01 9.59 0.66
N SER A 156 -20.14 8.69 -0.31
CA SER A 156 -19.39 7.43 -0.40
C SER A 156 -17.89 7.65 -0.38
N ALA A 157 -17.38 8.65 -1.10
CA ALA A 157 -15.97 9.00 -1.11
C ALA A 157 -15.45 9.48 0.25
N SER A 158 -16.24 10.29 0.97
CA SER A 158 -15.90 10.78 2.32
C SER A 158 -15.90 9.64 3.34
N MET A 159 -16.91 8.78 3.32
CA MET A 159 -17.01 7.63 4.22
C MET A 159 -15.88 6.62 3.95
N THR A 160 -15.58 6.33 2.68
CA THR A 160 -14.49 5.44 2.30
C THR A 160 -13.14 6.01 2.69
N GLY A 161 -12.89 7.29 2.35
CA GLY A 161 -11.66 7.98 2.71
C GLY A 161 -11.42 8.00 4.21
N ARG A 162 -12.48 8.16 5.01
CA ARG A 162 -12.41 8.16 6.48
C ARG A 162 -11.90 6.83 7.02
N VAL A 163 -12.48 5.73 6.55
CA VAL A 163 -12.05 4.38 6.97
C VAL A 163 -10.63 4.10 6.46
N ALA A 164 -10.30 4.53 5.24
CA ALA A 164 -8.94 4.40 4.71
C ALA A 164 -7.90 5.12 5.58
N GLN A 165 -8.15 6.38 5.97
CA GLN A 165 -7.25 7.13 6.83
C GLN A 165 -7.01 6.42 8.18
N VAL A 166 -8.07 5.88 8.78
CA VAL A 166 -7.97 5.09 10.03
C VAL A 166 -7.13 3.84 9.80
N LEU A 167 -7.47 3.04 8.79
CA LEU A 167 -6.81 1.78 8.48
C LEU A 167 -5.31 1.97 8.22
N TYR A 168 -4.94 2.92 7.37
CA TYR A 168 -3.54 3.15 7.01
C TYR A 168 -2.74 3.71 8.20
N THR A 169 -3.34 4.58 9.02
CA THR A 169 -2.72 5.09 10.25
C THR A 169 -2.48 3.97 11.25
N ALA A 170 -3.49 3.13 11.50
CA ALA A 170 -3.40 1.99 12.42
C ALA A 170 -2.32 1.00 11.98
N THR A 171 -2.25 0.69 10.69
CA THR A 171 -1.33 -0.28 10.10
C THR A 171 0.00 0.35 9.69
N SER A 172 0.31 1.57 10.12
CA SER A 172 1.57 2.26 9.74
C SER A 172 2.82 1.53 10.23
N LEU A 173 2.76 0.90 11.41
CA LEU A 173 3.85 0.08 11.95
C LEU A 173 3.88 -1.36 11.39
N GLN A 174 2.72 -1.88 10.98
CA GLN A 174 2.57 -3.25 10.47
C GLN A 174 1.50 -3.26 9.37
N PRO A 175 1.89 -3.11 8.09
CA PRO A 175 0.95 -2.94 6.97
C PRO A 175 -0.05 -4.08 6.78
N ASP A 176 0.31 -5.29 7.21
CA ASP A 176 -0.50 -6.50 7.10
C ASP A 176 -1.38 -6.76 8.34
N ALA A 177 -1.34 -5.89 9.34
CA ALA A 177 -2.14 -6.06 10.55
C ALA A 177 -3.65 -5.94 10.26
N LYS A 178 -4.41 -6.73 11.00
CA LYS A 178 -5.87 -6.69 11.02
C LYS A 178 -6.34 -5.52 11.88
N VAL A 179 -7.39 -4.84 11.47
CA VAL A 179 -7.98 -3.72 12.21
C VAL A 179 -9.45 -3.98 12.48
N TRP A 180 -9.84 -3.86 13.74
CA TRP A 180 -11.23 -3.76 14.18
C TRP A 180 -11.54 -2.32 14.56
N LEU A 181 -12.69 -1.86 14.09
CA LEU A 181 -13.20 -0.52 14.26
C LEU A 181 -14.55 -0.60 14.96
N SER A 182 -14.62 0.05 16.11
CA SER A 182 -15.81 0.16 16.94
C SER A 182 -16.19 1.63 17.13
N VAL A 183 -17.47 1.85 17.39
CA VAL A 183 -18.00 3.14 17.82
C VAL A 183 -18.78 2.92 19.10
N ASN A 184 -18.42 3.68 20.14
CA ASN A 184 -19.00 3.57 21.47
C ASN A 184 -18.94 2.17 22.11
N GLY A 185 -17.94 1.36 21.74
CA GLY A 185 -17.77 0.00 22.21
C GLY A 185 -18.51 -1.06 21.38
N GLU A 186 -19.26 -0.66 20.35
CA GLU A 186 -19.95 -1.57 19.43
C GLU A 186 -19.20 -1.66 18.10
N LEU A 187 -19.07 -2.87 17.55
CA LEU A 187 -18.39 -3.10 16.28
C LEU A 187 -19.10 -2.34 15.14
N LEU A 188 -18.35 -1.55 14.37
CA LEU A 188 -18.92 -0.74 13.30
C LEU A 188 -19.14 -1.58 12.03
N GLU A 189 -20.31 -2.22 11.91
CA GLU A 189 -20.64 -3.03 10.73
C GLU A 189 -21.11 -2.20 9.54
N THR A 190 -21.67 -1.01 9.77
CA THR A 190 -22.15 -0.12 8.70
C THR A 190 -21.84 1.33 9.04
N LEU A 191 -21.27 2.07 8.09
CA LEU A 191 -21.02 3.50 8.24
C LEU A 191 -21.99 4.32 7.36
N GLY A 192 -22.96 4.96 8.00
CA GLY A 192 -24.01 5.78 7.35
C GLY A 192 -25.36 5.07 7.22
N GLY A 193 -26.45 5.83 7.03
CA GLY A 193 -27.83 5.31 7.08
C GLY A 193 -28.23 4.33 5.95
N GLU A 194 -27.62 4.44 4.77
CA GLU A 194 -27.71 3.47 3.66
C GLU A 194 -26.34 2.82 3.37
N GLY A 195 -25.38 2.96 4.30
CA GLY A 195 -23.99 3.31 3.99
C GLY A 195 -23.01 2.17 3.65
N LEU A 196 -21.75 2.40 4.03
CA LEU A 196 -20.63 1.52 3.71
C LEU A 196 -20.72 0.24 4.57
N LEU A 197 -20.93 -0.92 3.96
CA LEU A 197 -20.89 -2.20 4.69
C LEU A 197 -19.45 -2.58 4.97
N LEU A 198 -19.10 -2.73 6.23
CA LEU A 198 -17.74 -2.90 6.69
C LEU A 198 -17.51 -4.35 7.15
N ASP A 199 -16.87 -5.15 6.30
CA ASP A 199 -16.48 -6.52 6.65
C ASP A 199 -15.19 -6.52 7.46
N GLN A 200 -15.29 -6.89 8.74
CA GLN A 200 -14.22 -6.77 9.73
C GLN A 200 -13.66 -8.13 10.14
N PRO A 201 -12.35 -8.22 10.43
CA PRO A 201 -11.36 -7.13 10.42
C PRO A 201 -10.94 -6.71 9.01
N PHE A 202 -10.56 -5.45 8.87
CA PHE A 202 -9.96 -4.96 7.62
C PHE A 202 -8.47 -5.21 7.58
N THR A 203 -7.95 -5.34 6.37
CA THR A 203 -6.53 -5.22 6.02
C THR A 203 -6.43 -4.21 4.88
N ARG A 204 -5.24 -3.60 4.64
CA ARG A 204 -5.05 -2.71 3.48
C ARG A 204 -5.46 -3.40 2.16
N GLN A 205 -5.18 -4.70 2.05
CA GLN A 205 -5.53 -5.50 0.87
C GLN A 205 -7.04 -5.71 0.71
N SER A 206 -7.75 -6.16 1.75
CA SER A 206 -9.20 -6.38 1.65
C SER A 206 -9.92 -5.06 1.40
N PHE A 207 -9.52 -4.00 2.12
CA PHE A 207 -10.12 -2.68 1.96
C PHE A 207 -9.91 -2.11 0.55
N ALA A 208 -8.71 -2.17 -0.02
CA ALA A 208 -8.45 -1.66 -1.36
C ALA A 208 -9.20 -2.43 -2.47
N ARG A 209 -9.48 -3.72 -2.25
CA ARG A 209 -10.29 -4.53 -3.16
C ARG A 209 -11.76 -4.11 -3.13
N ASP A 210 -12.29 -3.89 -1.93
CA ASP A 210 -13.72 -3.67 -1.72
C ASP A 210 -14.10 -2.19 -1.89
N PHE A 211 -13.14 -1.28 -1.67
CA PHE A 211 -13.30 0.16 -1.76
C PHE A 211 -12.12 0.85 -2.47
N PRO A 212 -12.07 0.83 -3.80
CA PRO A 212 -11.07 1.58 -4.55
C PRO A 212 -11.26 3.09 -4.33
N LEU A 213 -10.17 3.78 -3.98
CA LEU A 213 -10.11 5.24 -3.81
C LEU A 213 -9.73 5.96 -5.12
#